data_AF-A0A933U5D2-F1
#
_entry.id   AF-A0A933U5D2-F1
#
_cell.length_a   1.000
_cell.length_b   1.000
_cell.length_c   1.000
_cell.angle_alpha   90.00
_cell.angle_beta   90.00
_cell.angle_gamma   90.00
#
_symmetry.space_group_name_H-M   'P 1'
#
loop_
_entity.id
_entity.type
_entity.pdbx_description
1 polymer ?
#
loop_
_entity_poly.entity_id
_entity_poly.type
_entity_poly.pdbx_seq_one_letter_code
_entity_poly.pdbx_strand_id
1 'polypeptide(L)'
;MAQETIVVQLSPRLAGGLRERLAAGGFAFRPAPYAFFNAKGDGVVATFYESGKLVVQGEGARMFVERFVGEGAAPAEKAPTPTPAEDSTPLVGSDECGKGDYFGPLVVCAVRLEPAESKALAGGMVRDSKTLSDEACMRLGAALRSKYRHAIARLDPPEYNATWGRVRNVNEVLADLHARAIRELAQPKDHVLI
;
A
#
# COMPACT_ATOMS: atom_id res chain seq x y z
N MET A 1 0.15 8.52 -26.89
CA MET A 1 1.51 8.74 -26.37
C MET A 1 1.49 8.45 -24.88
N ALA A 2 2.54 7.85 -24.33
CA ALA A 2 2.48 7.22 -23.00
C ALA A 2 2.55 8.27 -21.88
N GLN A 3 1.55 8.28 -21.01
CA GLN A 3 1.56 9.08 -19.79
C GLN A 3 2.60 8.49 -18.82
N GLU A 4 3.68 9.22 -18.55
CA GLU A 4 4.77 8.78 -17.68
C GLU A 4 4.47 9.20 -16.23
N THR A 5 4.79 8.34 -15.26
CA THR A 5 4.72 8.64 -13.83
C THR A 5 6.08 8.41 -13.20
N ILE A 6 6.65 9.46 -12.61
CA ILE A 6 7.93 9.42 -11.90
C ILE A 6 7.70 9.69 -10.43
N VAL A 7 8.33 8.89 -9.59
CA VAL A 7 8.28 9.03 -8.13
C VAL A 7 9.69 9.23 -7.60
N VAL A 8 9.90 10.29 -6.84
CA VAL A 8 11.19 10.69 -6.27
C VAL A 8 11.03 10.87 -4.77
N GLN A 9 12.03 10.45 -4.00
CA GLN A 9 12.10 10.74 -2.57
C GLN A 9 12.97 11.99 -2.34
N LEU A 10 12.39 13.02 -1.73
CA LEU A 10 13.02 14.30 -1.44
C LEU A 10 12.92 14.62 0.05
N SER A 11 13.87 15.40 0.55
CA SER A 11 13.77 15.96 1.90
C SER A 11 12.57 16.90 1.99
N PRO A 12 11.67 16.76 2.99
CA PRO A 12 10.54 17.67 3.22
C PRO A 12 10.95 19.15 3.31
N ARG A 13 12.19 19.42 3.74
CA ARG A 13 12.74 20.79 3.81
C ARG A 13 12.81 21.48 2.44
N LEU A 14 12.85 20.72 1.35
CA LEU A 14 12.88 21.26 -0.02
C LEU A 14 11.50 21.77 -0.50
N ALA A 15 10.42 21.52 0.26
CA ALA A 15 9.06 21.87 -0.14
C ALA A 15 8.89 23.36 -0.47
N GLY A 16 9.41 24.24 0.39
CA GLY A 16 9.32 25.69 0.20
C GLY A 16 10.01 26.15 -1.09
N GLY A 17 11.29 25.81 -1.25
CA GLY A 17 12.06 26.20 -2.43
C GLY A 17 11.54 25.57 -3.73
N LEU A 18 11.05 24.33 -3.70
CA LEU A 18 10.44 23.70 -4.88
C LEU A 18 9.12 24.38 -5.25
N ARG A 19 8.28 24.73 -4.28
CA ARG A 19 7.04 25.48 -4.51
C ARG A 19 7.30 26.85 -5.13
N GLU A 20 8.32 27.58 -4.65
CA GLU A 20 8.71 28.88 -5.20
C GLU A 20 9.19 28.77 -6.65
N ARG A 21 10.03 27.78 -6.98
CA ARG A 21 10.48 27.53 -8.35
C ARG A 21 9.33 27.18 -9.29
N LEU A 22 8.36 26.39 -8.82
CA LEU A 22 7.18 26.04 -9.61
C LEU A 22 6.24 27.23 -9.80
N ALA A 23 6.08 28.09 -8.80
CA ALA A 23 5.34 29.34 -8.93
C ALA A 23 5.99 30.27 -9.97
N ALA A 24 7.32 30.42 -9.93
CA ALA A 24 8.07 31.17 -10.94
C ALA A 24 7.97 30.55 -12.35
N GLY A 25 7.78 29.22 -12.42
CA GLY A 25 7.53 28.49 -13.67
C GLY A 25 6.09 28.54 -14.18
N GLY A 26 5.18 29.28 -13.53
CA GLY A 26 3.79 29.42 -13.98
C GLY A 26 2.87 28.25 -13.64
N PHE A 27 3.25 27.39 -12.68
CA PHE A 27 2.41 26.28 -12.26
C PHE A 27 1.22 26.76 -11.41
N ALA A 28 0.05 26.20 -11.67
CA ALA A 28 -1.15 26.43 -10.87
C ALA A 28 -1.21 25.46 -9.69
N PHE A 29 -1.49 25.95 -8.49
CA PHE A 29 -1.55 25.15 -7.27
C PHE A 29 -2.99 24.77 -6.90
N ARG A 30 -3.14 23.55 -6.38
CA ARG A 30 -4.40 23.02 -5.87
C ARG A 30 -4.20 22.42 -4.47
N PRO A 31 -5.24 22.41 -3.63
CA PRO A 31 -5.19 21.68 -2.37
C PRO A 31 -5.14 20.16 -2.64
N ALA A 32 -4.32 19.46 -1.87
CA ALA A 32 -4.28 18.01 -1.83
C ALA A 32 -4.05 17.56 -0.37
N PRO A 33 -4.75 16.50 0.11
CA PRO A 33 -4.56 16.01 1.47
C PRO A 33 -3.12 15.52 1.71
N TYR A 34 -2.58 15.81 2.89
CA TYR A 34 -1.26 15.35 3.34
C TYR A 34 -0.10 15.74 2.40
N ALA A 35 -0.29 16.82 1.64
CA ALA A 35 0.66 17.31 0.66
C ALA A 35 1.08 18.75 0.96
N PHE A 36 2.38 19.01 0.85
CA PHE A 36 2.92 20.37 0.86
C PHE A 36 2.38 21.19 -0.31
N PHE A 37 2.22 20.57 -1.49
CA PHE A 37 1.56 21.16 -2.64
C PHE A 37 1.10 20.12 -3.66
N ASN A 38 0.09 20.49 -4.45
CA ASN A 38 -0.21 19.90 -5.75
C ASN A 38 -0.12 20.99 -6.81
N ALA A 39 0.71 20.79 -7.83
CA ALA A 39 1.01 21.76 -8.88
C ALA A 39 0.70 21.19 -10.26
N LYS A 40 0.05 21.97 -11.12
CA LYS A 40 -0.26 21.61 -12.51
C LYS A 40 0.27 22.67 -13.47
N GLY A 41 1.01 22.23 -14.49
CA GLY A 41 1.65 23.10 -15.48
C GLY A 41 2.47 22.26 -16.46
N ASP A 42 2.79 22.81 -17.63
CA ASP A 42 3.67 22.17 -18.63
C ASP A 42 3.33 20.70 -18.95
N GLY A 43 2.02 20.38 -19.02
CA GLY A 43 1.55 19.02 -19.32
C GLY A 43 1.77 17.99 -18.21
N VAL A 44 2.15 18.42 -17.00
CA VAL A 44 2.35 17.55 -15.83
C VAL A 44 1.53 17.98 -14.61
N VAL A 45 1.31 17.01 -13.72
CA VAL A 45 0.81 17.20 -12.36
C VAL A 45 1.85 16.68 -11.39
N ALA A 46 2.33 17.53 -10.49
CA ALA A 46 3.30 17.21 -9.45
C ALA A 46 2.68 17.35 -8.06
N THR A 47 2.71 16.28 -7.26
CA THR A 47 2.22 16.28 -5.87
C THR A 47 3.36 15.94 -4.93
N PHE A 48 3.67 16.82 -3.98
CA PHE A 48 4.70 16.60 -2.98
C PHE A 48 4.09 16.37 -1.60
N TYR A 49 4.24 15.15 -1.08
CA TYR A 49 3.65 14.71 0.17
C TYR A 49 4.52 15.05 1.38
N GLU A 50 3.88 15.16 2.56
CA GLU A 50 4.56 15.38 3.85
C GLU A 50 5.58 14.28 4.19
N SER A 51 5.38 13.09 3.64
CA SER A 51 6.31 11.95 3.72
C SER A 51 7.62 12.12 2.94
N GLY A 52 7.79 13.21 2.18
CA GLY A 52 8.94 13.42 1.30
C GLY A 52 8.81 12.75 -0.07
N LYS A 53 7.65 12.15 -0.37
CA LYS A 53 7.39 11.55 -1.69
C LYS A 53 6.91 12.62 -2.68
N LEU A 54 7.62 12.81 -3.79
CA LEU A 54 7.20 13.62 -4.93
C LEU A 54 6.71 12.72 -6.06
N VAL A 55 5.46 12.88 -6.47
CA VAL A 55 4.85 12.15 -7.60
C VAL A 55 4.61 13.12 -8.74
N VAL A 56 5.19 12.84 -9.90
CA VAL A 56 5.07 13.65 -11.13
C VAL A 56 4.44 12.80 -12.22
N GLN A 57 3.33 13.27 -12.80
CA GLN A 57 2.56 12.53 -13.81
C GLN A 57 2.30 13.39 -15.03
N GLY A 58 2.55 12.86 -16.23
CA GLY A 58 2.27 13.55 -17.50
C GLY A 58 3.32 13.28 -18.57
N GLU A 59 3.11 13.81 -19.76
CA GLU A 59 4.02 13.60 -20.90
C GLU A 59 5.39 14.27 -20.69
N GLY A 60 5.49 15.28 -19.82
CA GLY A 60 6.72 15.99 -19.48
C GLY A 60 7.37 15.58 -18.15
N ALA A 61 6.98 14.44 -17.56
CA ALA A 61 7.38 14.08 -16.20
C ALA A 61 8.91 14.04 -16.01
N ARG A 62 9.64 13.49 -16.99
CA ARG A 62 11.10 13.44 -16.96
C ARG A 62 11.75 14.83 -17.03
N MET A 63 11.31 15.67 -17.96
CA MET A 63 11.81 17.05 -18.10
C MET A 63 11.53 17.88 -16.84
N PHE A 64 10.39 17.64 -16.17
CA PHE A 64 10.06 18.29 -14.91
C PHE A 64 11.08 17.97 -13.82
N VAL A 65 11.45 16.69 -13.67
CA VAL A 65 12.41 16.26 -12.64
C VAL A 65 13.79 16.86 -12.93
N GLU A 66 14.25 16.80 -14.18
CA GLU A 66 15.52 17.39 -14.59
C GLU A 66 15.57 18.91 -14.34
N ARG A 67 14.50 19.63 -14.67
CA ARG A 67 14.43 21.09 -14.57
C ARG A 67 14.24 21.61 -13.14
N PHE A 68 13.37 20.97 -12.35
CA PHE A 68 12.93 21.52 -11.07
C PHE A 68 13.50 20.80 -9.85
N VAL A 69 14.01 19.58 -10.00
CA VAL A 69 14.52 18.76 -8.89
C VAL A 69 16.04 18.64 -8.94
N GLY A 70 16.63 18.42 -10.12
CA GLY A 70 18.09 18.28 -10.30
C GLY A 70 18.68 16.96 -9.78
N GLU A 71 19.99 16.75 -9.98
CA GLU A 71 20.73 15.49 -9.68
C GLU A 71 20.74 15.04 -8.20
N GLY A 72 20.14 15.79 -7.27
CA GLY A 72 20.02 15.43 -5.85
C GLY A 72 18.85 14.50 -5.52
N ALA A 73 18.13 14.00 -6.54
CA ALA A 73 17.01 13.09 -6.43
C ALA A 73 17.48 11.64 -6.51
N ALA A 74 17.54 10.95 -5.36
CA ALA A 74 17.49 9.50 -5.42
C ALA A 74 16.14 9.09 -6.03
N PRO A 75 16.10 8.15 -6.98
CA PRO A 75 14.84 7.47 -7.30
C PRO A 75 14.21 7.05 -5.97
N ALA A 76 12.89 7.19 -5.82
CA ALA A 76 12.26 6.57 -4.66
C ALA A 76 12.52 5.07 -4.78
N GLU A 77 13.57 4.58 -4.09
CA GLU A 77 13.71 3.16 -3.83
C GLU A 77 12.37 2.75 -3.24
N LYS A 78 11.78 1.69 -3.80
CA LYS A 78 10.71 0.97 -3.10
C LYS A 78 11.17 0.87 -1.67
N ALA A 79 10.38 1.41 -0.73
CA ALA A 79 10.68 1.32 0.69
C ALA A 79 11.27 -0.08 0.93
N PRO A 80 12.46 -0.19 1.55
CA PRO A 80 13.06 -1.49 1.77
C PRO A 80 11.95 -2.35 2.38
N THR A 81 11.61 -3.45 1.70
CA THR A 81 10.87 -4.55 2.32
C THR A 81 11.51 -4.69 3.69
N PRO A 82 10.75 -4.58 4.80
CA PRO A 82 11.33 -4.62 6.12
C PRO A 82 12.31 -5.78 6.15
N THR A 83 13.60 -5.46 6.25
CA THR A 83 14.64 -6.46 6.39
C THR A 83 14.18 -7.34 7.54
N PRO A 84 14.09 -8.67 7.38
CA PRO A 84 13.46 -9.52 8.39
C PRO A 84 14.09 -9.20 9.74
N ALA A 85 13.29 -8.63 10.64
CA ALA A 85 13.67 -8.48 12.03
C ALA A 85 13.91 -9.91 12.54
N GLU A 86 15.17 -10.23 12.79
CA GLU A 86 15.69 -11.49 13.33
C GLU A 86 15.07 -12.78 12.76
N ASP A 87 15.90 -13.56 12.07
CA ASP A 87 15.64 -14.88 11.46
C ASP A 87 14.97 -15.96 12.35
N SER A 88 14.53 -15.62 13.56
CA SER A 88 13.99 -16.48 14.60
C SER A 88 12.57 -16.11 15.07
N THR A 89 11.96 -15.02 14.59
CA THR A 89 10.63 -14.59 15.09
C THR A 89 9.49 -15.04 14.17
N PRO A 90 8.41 -15.63 14.70
CA PRO A 90 7.22 -15.94 13.90
C PRO A 90 6.59 -14.67 13.31
N LEU A 91 6.03 -14.82 12.11
CA LEU A 91 5.44 -13.74 11.33
C LEU A 91 3.93 -13.92 11.24
N VAL A 92 3.17 -12.86 11.46
CA VAL A 92 1.73 -12.80 11.20
C VAL A 92 1.48 -11.76 10.11
N GLY A 93 0.93 -12.17 8.99
CA GLY A 93 0.52 -11.29 7.89
C GLY A 93 -0.99 -11.30 7.70
N SER A 94 -1.59 -10.18 7.31
CA SER A 94 -3.02 -10.12 6.97
C SER A 94 -3.29 -9.27 5.73
N ASP A 95 -4.33 -9.62 4.97
CA ASP A 95 -4.74 -8.90 3.76
C ASP A 95 -6.27 -9.01 3.55
N GLU A 96 -6.85 -8.07 2.79
CA GLU A 96 -8.29 -7.98 2.53
C GLU A 96 -8.72 -8.29 1.08
N CYS A 97 -9.96 -8.74 0.93
CA CYS A 97 -10.65 -8.85 -0.34
C CYS A 97 -12.12 -8.40 -0.19
N GLY A 98 -12.73 -7.91 -1.28
CA GLY A 98 -14.09 -7.34 -1.26
C GLY A 98 -14.13 -5.83 -1.06
N LYS A 99 -12.98 -5.16 -0.83
CA LYS A 99 -12.93 -3.70 -0.74
C LYS A 99 -13.14 -3.08 -2.12
N GLY A 100 -14.24 -2.36 -2.29
CA GLY A 100 -14.60 -1.71 -3.56
C GLY A 100 -15.52 -2.56 -4.44
N ASP A 101 -15.75 -3.83 -4.07
CA ASP A 101 -16.78 -4.64 -4.69
C ASP A 101 -18.16 -4.20 -4.20
N TYR A 102 -19.09 -4.05 -5.13
CA TYR A 102 -20.47 -3.68 -4.77
C TYR A 102 -21.25 -4.86 -4.18
N PHE A 103 -20.93 -6.08 -4.61
CA PHE A 103 -21.58 -7.31 -4.16
C PHE A 103 -20.63 -8.17 -3.35
N GLY A 104 -21.19 -8.90 -2.39
CA GLY A 104 -20.46 -9.87 -1.60
C GLY A 104 -19.90 -9.31 -0.29
N PRO A 105 -19.26 -10.18 0.51
CA PRO A 105 -18.73 -9.82 1.81
C PRO A 105 -17.41 -9.05 1.70
N LEU A 106 -17.09 -8.34 2.77
CA LEU A 106 -15.73 -7.90 3.04
C LEU A 106 -15.02 -9.00 3.84
N VAL A 107 -13.86 -9.45 3.37
CA VAL A 107 -13.13 -10.58 3.97
C VAL A 107 -11.70 -10.18 4.26
N VAL A 108 -11.24 -10.42 5.48
CA VAL A 108 -9.83 -10.33 5.86
C VAL A 108 -9.33 -11.71 6.25
N CYS A 109 -8.17 -12.09 5.74
CA CYS A 109 -7.47 -13.31 6.12
C CYS A 109 -6.14 -12.95 6.79
N ALA A 110 -5.85 -13.59 7.92
CA ALA A 110 -4.54 -13.55 8.54
C ALA A 110 -3.88 -14.93 8.47
N VAL A 111 -2.55 -14.97 8.35
CA VAL A 111 -1.74 -16.19 8.34
C VAL A 111 -0.58 -16.01 9.31
N ARG A 112 -0.31 -17.02 10.14
CA ARG A 112 0.86 -17.07 11.01
C ARG A 112 1.84 -18.12 10.52
N LEU A 113 3.10 -17.73 10.37
CA LEU A 113 4.20 -18.54 9.87
C LEU A 113 5.31 -18.59 10.91
N GLU A 114 5.77 -19.80 11.23
CA GLU A 114 7.03 -20.00 11.92
C GLU A 114 8.21 -19.57 11.02
N PRO A 115 9.40 -19.26 11.57
CA PRO A 115 10.54 -18.79 10.76
C PRO A 115 10.91 -19.71 9.59
N ALA A 116 10.85 -21.04 9.81
CA ALA A 116 11.11 -22.02 8.75
C ALA A 116 10.01 -22.05 7.68
N GLU A 117 8.76 -21.82 8.07
CA GLU A 117 7.61 -21.77 7.15
C GLU A 117 7.66 -20.52 6.28
N SER A 118 8.04 -19.38 6.86
CA SER A 118 8.25 -18.12 6.14
C SER A 118 9.32 -18.27 5.06
N LYS A 119 10.48 -18.87 5.41
CA LYS A 119 11.55 -19.18 4.45
C LYS A 119 11.09 -20.11 3.33
N ALA A 120 10.35 -21.17 3.68
CA ALA A 120 9.80 -22.11 2.70
C ALA A 120 8.77 -21.46 1.76
N LEU A 121 7.96 -20.53 2.28
CA LEU A 121 6.96 -19.81 1.49
C LEU A 121 7.60 -18.77 0.57
N ALA A 122 8.62 -18.05 1.05
CA ALA A 122 9.40 -17.10 0.26
C ALA A 122 10.19 -17.76 -0.89
N GLY A 123 10.67 -18.99 -0.69
CA GLY A 123 11.25 -19.81 -1.75
C GLY A 123 10.22 -20.42 -2.71
N GLY A 124 8.92 -20.31 -2.40
CA GLY A 124 7.83 -20.80 -3.22
C GLY A 124 7.32 -19.79 -4.25
N MET A 125 6.49 -20.25 -5.19
CA MET A 125 5.83 -19.43 -6.22
C MET A 125 4.64 -18.60 -5.67
N VAL A 126 4.71 -18.04 -4.45
CA VAL A 126 3.67 -17.08 -4.03
C VAL A 126 3.88 -15.81 -4.83
N ARG A 127 2.92 -15.50 -5.70
CA ARG A 127 2.93 -14.36 -6.64
C ARG A 127 1.84 -13.37 -6.26
N ASP A 128 1.89 -12.18 -6.84
CA ASP A 128 0.79 -11.22 -6.76
C ASP A 128 -0.52 -11.90 -7.17
N SER A 129 -1.47 -11.97 -6.23
CA SER A 129 -2.74 -12.67 -6.40
C SER A 129 -3.55 -12.10 -7.57
N LYS A 130 -3.32 -10.83 -7.94
CA LYS A 130 -3.96 -10.18 -9.09
C LYS A 130 -3.57 -10.77 -10.44
N THR A 131 -2.50 -11.57 -10.48
CA THR A 131 -2.03 -12.25 -11.70
C THR A 131 -2.53 -13.68 -11.82
N LEU A 132 -3.26 -14.18 -10.82
CA LEU A 132 -3.78 -15.54 -10.77
C LEU A 132 -5.21 -15.61 -11.31
N SER A 133 -5.55 -16.70 -12.00
CA SER A 133 -6.93 -17.02 -12.33
C SER A 133 -7.69 -17.52 -11.09
N ASP A 134 -9.02 -17.44 -11.11
CA ASP A 134 -9.86 -17.92 -10.00
C ASP A 134 -9.58 -19.39 -9.65
N GLU A 135 -9.41 -20.25 -10.65
CA GLU A 135 -9.06 -21.66 -10.44
C GLU A 135 -7.69 -21.81 -9.74
N ALA A 136 -6.71 -21.01 -10.14
CA ALA A 136 -5.40 -21.00 -9.50
C ALA A 136 -5.48 -20.48 -8.06
N CYS A 137 -6.26 -19.44 -7.80
CA CYS A 137 -6.55 -18.92 -6.46
C CYS A 137 -7.21 -19.98 -5.57
N MET A 138 -8.21 -20.71 -6.09
CA MET A 138 -8.90 -21.76 -5.35
C MET A 138 -7.95 -22.91 -4.98
N ARG A 139 -7.14 -23.38 -5.94
CA ARG A 139 -6.16 -24.44 -5.72
C ARG A 139 -5.07 -24.02 -4.73
N LEU A 140 -4.48 -22.82 -4.92
CA LEU A 140 -3.45 -22.30 -4.05
C LEU A 140 -3.99 -22.04 -2.64
N GLY A 141 -5.17 -21.42 -2.53
CA GLY A 141 -5.83 -21.18 -1.26
C GLY A 141 -6.10 -22.46 -0.49
N ALA A 142 -6.54 -23.54 -1.16
CA ALA A 142 -6.72 -24.84 -0.52
C ALA A 142 -5.40 -25.41 0.04
N ALA A 143 -4.31 -25.35 -0.75
CA ALA A 143 -2.99 -25.82 -0.32
C ALA A 143 -2.41 -25.00 0.83
N LEU A 144 -2.61 -23.68 0.83
CA LEU A 144 -2.15 -22.80 1.92
C LEU A 144 -2.93 -23.08 3.21
N ARG A 145 -4.26 -23.19 3.13
CA ARG A 145 -5.12 -23.47 4.29
C ARG A 145 -4.82 -24.81 4.95
N SER A 146 -4.45 -25.83 4.17
CA SER A 146 -4.10 -27.15 4.73
C SER A 146 -2.73 -27.16 5.42
N LYS A 147 -1.86 -26.18 5.12
CA LYS A 147 -0.48 -26.17 5.55
C LYS A 147 -0.19 -25.17 6.65
N TYR A 148 -0.82 -23.99 6.63
CA TYR A 148 -0.48 -22.87 7.49
C TYR A 148 -1.63 -22.47 8.41
N ARG A 149 -1.28 -22.01 9.61
CA ARG A 149 -2.25 -21.47 10.57
C ARG A 149 -2.83 -20.18 10.01
N HIS A 150 -4.15 -20.09 9.96
CA HIS A 150 -4.85 -18.95 9.40
C HIS A 150 -6.16 -18.68 10.14
N ALA A 151 -6.64 -17.45 10.03
CA ALA A 151 -7.89 -16.97 10.60
C ALA A 151 -8.57 -16.06 9.59
N ILE A 152 -9.90 -16.10 9.56
CA ILE A 152 -10.71 -15.34 8.61
C ILE A 152 -11.70 -14.50 9.40
N ALA A 153 -11.67 -13.19 9.19
CA ALA A 153 -12.72 -12.29 9.63
C ALA A 153 -13.56 -11.91 8.39
N ARG A 154 -14.82 -12.32 8.39
CA ARG A 154 -15.78 -12.06 7.30
C ARG A 154 -16.88 -11.15 7.81
N LEU A 155 -17.28 -10.19 6.98
CA LEU A 155 -18.41 -9.31 7.24
C LEU A 155 -19.36 -9.36 6.05
N ASP A 156 -20.53 -9.97 6.25
CA ASP A 156 -21.53 -10.12 5.20
C ASP A 156 -22.30 -8.80 4.95
N PRO A 157 -22.90 -8.59 3.76
CA PRO A 157 -23.51 -7.30 3.40
C PRO A 157 -24.48 -6.72 4.44
N PRO A 158 -25.38 -7.49 5.09
CA PRO A 158 -26.25 -6.94 6.14
C PRO A 158 -25.48 -6.38 7.34
N GLU A 159 -24.44 -7.11 7.78
CA GLU A 159 -23.59 -6.71 8.91
C GLU A 159 -22.67 -5.55 8.55
N TYR A 160 -22.14 -5.56 7.33
CA TYR A 160 -21.38 -4.45 6.76
C TYR A 160 -22.20 -3.18 6.75
N ASN A 161 -23.43 -3.22 6.23
CA ASN A 161 -24.32 -2.06 6.16
C ASN A 161 -24.67 -1.53 7.56
N ALA A 162 -24.94 -2.42 8.52
CA ALA A 162 -25.19 -2.03 9.91
C ALA A 162 -23.96 -1.37 10.56
N THR A 163 -22.77 -1.92 10.32
CA THR A 163 -21.50 -1.39 10.86
C THR A 163 -21.14 -0.07 10.22
N TRP A 164 -21.21 0.02 8.89
CA TRP A 164 -20.98 1.24 8.13
C TRP A 164 -21.97 2.34 8.53
N GLY A 165 -23.24 2.01 8.79
CA GLY A 165 -24.25 2.97 9.25
C GLY A 165 -23.84 3.70 10.55
N ARG A 166 -23.04 3.05 11.39
CA ARG A 166 -22.51 3.60 12.65
C ARG A 166 -21.15 4.29 12.47
N VAL A 167 -20.22 3.65 11.76
CA VAL A 167 -18.81 4.08 11.65
C VAL A 167 -18.59 5.08 10.52
N ARG A 168 -19.28 4.89 9.39
CA ARG A 168 -19.18 5.69 8.15
C ARG A 168 -17.77 5.80 7.57
N ASN A 169 -16.87 4.88 7.90
CA ASN A 169 -15.52 4.81 7.37
C ASN A 169 -15.10 3.36 7.13
N VAL A 170 -14.91 2.98 5.86
CA VAL A 170 -14.53 1.61 5.48
C VAL A 170 -13.15 1.22 6.01
N ASN A 171 -12.22 2.17 6.17
CA ASN A 171 -10.88 1.87 6.68
C ASN A 171 -10.92 1.52 8.17
N GLU A 172 -11.84 2.11 8.94
CA GLU A 172 -12.06 1.73 10.34
C GLU A 172 -12.69 0.35 10.45
N VAL A 173 -13.67 0.04 9.59
CA VAL A 173 -14.25 -1.32 9.50
C VAL A 173 -13.17 -2.35 9.16
N LEU A 174 -12.29 -2.04 8.21
CA LEU A 174 -11.16 -2.89 7.85
C LEU A 174 -10.18 -3.06 9.00
N ALA A 175 -9.79 -1.96 9.68
CA ALA A 175 -8.89 -2.01 10.82
C ALA A 175 -9.43 -2.96 11.91
N ASP A 176 -10.73 -2.93 12.18
CA ASP A 176 -11.39 -3.86 13.09
C ASP A 176 -11.34 -5.32 12.60
N LEU A 177 -11.57 -5.57 11.31
CA LEU A 177 -11.49 -6.93 10.74
C LEU A 177 -10.07 -7.49 10.76
N HIS A 178 -9.05 -6.68 10.40
CA HIS A 178 -7.64 -7.04 10.54
C HIS A 178 -7.31 -7.37 11.99
N ALA A 179 -7.70 -6.51 12.93
CA ALA A 179 -7.45 -6.74 14.35
C ALA A 179 -8.11 -8.05 14.84
N ARG A 180 -9.34 -8.36 14.40
CA ARG A 180 -10.00 -9.63 14.73
C ARG A 180 -9.23 -10.82 14.19
N ALA A 181 -8.91 -10.84 12.89
CA ALA A 181 -8.20 -11.97 12.28
C ALA A 181 -6.80 -12.19 12.89
N ILE A 182 -6.06 -11.10 13.15
CA ILE A 182 -4.72 -11.17 13.74
C ILE A 182 -4.78 -11.70 15.17
N ARG A 183 -5.73 -11.24 15.99
CA ARG A 183 -5.85 -11.65 17.41
C ARG A 183 -6.12 -13.15 17.58
N GLU A 184 -6.78 -13.79 16.63
CA GLU A 184 -7.00 -15.24 16.65
C GLU A 184 -5.70 -16.06 16.50
N LEU A 185 -4.65 -15.45 15.94
CA LEU A 185 -3.41 -16.16 15.61
C LEU A 185 -2.19 -15.68 16.39
N ALA A 186 -2.08 -14.37 16.60
CA ALA A 186 -0.87 -13.74 17.08
C ALA A 186 -0.58 -14.08 18.55
N GLN A 187 0.69 -14.33 18.83
CA GLN A 187 1.23 -14.56 20.15
C GLN A 187 2.13 -13.39 20.59
N PRO A 188 2.39 -13.23 21.91
CA PRO A 188 3.35 -12.25 22.37
C PRO A 188 4.70 -12.42 21.67
N LYS A 189 5.25 -11.30 21.18
CA LYS A 189 6.51 -11.21 20.42
C LYS A 189 6.45 -11.65 18.96
N ASP A 190 5.30 -12.07 18.43
CA ASP A 190 5.17 -12.26 16.98
C ASP A 190 5.38 -10.91 16.25
N HIS A 191 6.02 -10.98 15.08
CA HIS A 191 6.11 -9.83 14.17
C HIS A 191 4.84 -9.75 13.34
N VAL A 192 4.09 -8.65 13.47
CA VAL A 192 2.84 -8.43 12.71
C VAL A 192 3.07 -7.50 11.52
N LEU A 193 2.62 -7.93 10.33
CA LEU A 193 2.57 -7.17 9.09
C LEU A 193 1.10 -7.03 8.64
N ILE A 194 0.69 -5.80 8.33
CA ILE A 194 -0.64 -5.45 7.81
C ILE A 194 -0.44 -4.66 6.53
#